data_AF-A0A5J4PF58-F1
#
_entry.id   AF-A0A5J4PF58-F1
#
_cell.length_a   1.000
_cell.length_b   1.000
_cell.length_c   1.000
_cell.angle_alpha   90.00
_cell.angle_beta   90.00
_cell.angle_gamma   90.00
#
_symmetry.space_group_name_H-M   'P 1'
#
loop_
_entity.id
_entity.type
_entity.pdbx_description
1 polymer ?
#
loop_
_entity_poly.entity_id
_entity_poly.type
_entity_poly.pdbx_seq_one_letter_code
_entity_poly.pdbx_strand_id
1 'polypeptide(L)'
;GKTGTTDRNADGWFMGITPSLVSGCWVGGEDRDIHFDRMREGQGAAMALPVWAIYMNKVYADSTLGYYQNETFDMPEDFNPCAGFSYSDEEYSPNRASGGLDDFFN
;
A
#
# COMPACT_ATOMS: atom_id res chain seq x y z
N GLY A 1 3.11 -0.44 3.56
CA GLY A 1 2.34 0.69 4.12
C GLY A 1 1.35 1.21 3.09
N LYS A 2 0.39 2.04 3.51
CA LYS A 2 -0.66 2.59 2.64
C LYS A 2 -0.78 4.10 2.84
N THR A 3 -0.97 4.81 1.74
CA THR A 3 -1.27 6.24 1.71
C THR A 3 -2.76 6.51 1.79
N GLY A 4 -3.14 7.64 2.40
CA GLY A 4 -4.46 8.26 2.30
C GLY A 4 -4.31 9.73 1.93
N THR A 5 -5.23 10.23 1.11
CA THR A 5 -5.31 11.65 0.72
C THR A 5 -6.78 12.01 0.71
N THR A 6 -7.17 13.09 1.37
CA THR A 6 -8.53 13.62 1.22
C THR A 6 -8.69 14.38 -0.08
N ASP A 7 -9.94 14.58 -0.48
CA ASP A 7 -10.25 15.53 -1.55
C ASP A 7 -9.70 16.93 -1.23
N ARG A 8 -9.41 17.68 -2.31
CA ARG A 8 -8.80 19.01 -2.26
C ARG A 8 -7.45 19.08 -1.54
N ASN A 9 -6.75 17.97 -1.33
CA ASN A 9 -5.38 17.94 -0.80
C ASN A 9 -5.23 18.52 0.62
N ALA A 10 -6.32 18.52 1.40
CA ALA A 10 -6.32 19.11 2.75
C ALA A 10 -5.57 18.24 3.76
N ASP A 11 -5.77 16.93 3.69
CA ASP A 11 -5.19 15.97 4.60
C ASP A 11 -4.45 14.85 3.86
N GLY A 12 -3.27 14.50 4.37
CA GLY A 12 -2.47 13.37 3.91
C GLY A 12 -2.13 12.45 5.07
N TRP A 13 -2.23 11.13 4.84
CA TRP A 13 -1.88 10.11 5.82
C TRP A 13 -0.96 9.05 5.23
N PHE A 14 -0.09 8.49 6.06
CA PHE A 14 0.62 7.26 5.75
C PHE A 14 0.57 6.32 6.96
N MET A 15 0.13 5.08 6.72
CA MET A 15 0.11 4.02 7.72
C MET A 15 1.10 2.92 7.33
N GLY A 16 2.00 2.58 8.25
CA GLY A 16 2.95 1.50 8.13
C GLY A 16 2.75 0.44 9.21
N ILE A 17 3.04 -0.80 8.87
CA ILE A 17 2.99 -1.93 9.80
C ILE A 17 4.23 -2.78 9.62
N THR A 18 4.76 -3.23 10.73
CA THR A 18 5.76 -4.28 10.92
C THR A 18 5.12 -5.36 11.81
N PRO A 19 5.72 -6.55 11.95
CA PRO A 19 5.16 -7.60 12.83
C PRO A 19 4.90 -7.13 14.26
N SER A 20 5.74 -6.23 14.80
CA SER A 20 5.69 -5.79 16.19
C SER A 20 5.24 -4.34 16.40
N LEU A 21 5.18 -3.52 15.35
CA LEU A 21 4.87 -2.10 15.43
C LEU A 21 3.97 -1.63 14.29
N VAL A 22 2.86 -0.97 14.66
CA VAL A 22 2.03 -0.16 13.77
C VAL A 22 2.32 1.31 14.04
N SER A 23 2.54 2.09 12.99
CA SER A 23 2.76 3.52 13.10
C SER A 23 2.11 4.27 11.95
N GLY A 24 1.64 5.48 12.25
CA GLY A 24 0.92 6.33 11.33
C GLY A 24 1.37 7.76 11.44
N CYS A 25 1.31 8.49 10.33
CA CYS A 25 1.51 9.93 10.30
C CYS A 25 0.35 10.60 9.57
N TRP A 26 -0.15 11.67 10.16
CA TRP A 26 -1.02 12.65 9.54
C TRP A 26 -0.27 13.93 9.28
N VAL A 27 -0.61 14.58 8.17
CA VAL A 27 -0.27 15.97 7.92
C VAL A 27 -1.51 16.66 7.40
N GLY A 28 -1.83 17.81 7.98
CA GLY A 28 -2.96 18.66 7.59
C GLY A 28 -2.98 19.94 8.42
N GLY A 29 -3.86 20.87 8.05
CA GLY A 29 -4.14 22.07 8.84
C GLY A 29 -5.20 21.82 9.90
N GLU A 30 -5.24 22.66 10.94
CA GLU A 30 -6.36 22.68 11.90
C GLU A 30 -7.66 23.07 11.20
N ASP A 31 -7.59 24.03 10.26
CA ASP A 31 -8.67 24.38 9.36
C ASP A 31 -8.47 23.67 8.00
N ARG A 32 -9.53 23.02 7.51
CA ARG A 32 -9.53 22.25 6.25
C ARG A 32 -9.38 23.13 5.01
N ASP A 33 -9.65 24.42 5.12
CA ASP A 33 -9.42 25.36 4.02
C ASP A 33 -7.91 25.65 3.81
N ILE A 34 -7.06 25.26 4.76
CA ILE A 34 -5.60 25.25 4.59
C ILE A 34 -5.22 23.94 3.91
N HIS A 35 -4.86 24.00 2.63
CA HIS A 35 -4.50 22.83 1.85
C HIS A 35 -3.45 23.15 0.79
N PHE A 36 -2.84 22.11 0.22
CA PHE A 36 -1.94 22.28 -0.93
C PHE A 36 -2.74 22.54 -2.21
N ASP A 37 -2.24 23.45 -3.05
CA ASP A 37 -2.91 23.80 -4.32
C ASP A 37 -2.95 22.64 -5.33
N ARG A 38 -2.04 21.68 -5.20
CA ARG A 38 -1.78 20.65 -6.22
C ARG A 38 -1.61 19.27 -5.59
N MET A 39 -2.12 18.24 -6.28
CA MET A 39 -2.03 16.84 -5.86
C MET A 39 -0.60 16.34 -5.71
N ARG A 40 0.35 16.88 -6.48
CA ARG A 40 1.75 16.44 -6.43
C ARG A 40 2.36 16.68 -5.05
N GLU A 41 2.08 17.83 -4.46
CA GLU A 41 2.52 18.24 -3.12
C GLU A 41 1.57 17.71 -2.04
N GLY A 42 0.27 17.63 -2.36
CA GLY A 42 -0.81 17.34 -1.42
C GLY A 42 -1.21 15.88 -1.23
N GLN A 43 -0.58 14.95 -1.94
CA GLN A 43 -0.83 13.52 -1.75
C GLN A 43 -0.15 13.00 -0.49
N GLY A 44 -0.74 12.00 0.18
CA GLY A 44 -0.16 11.39 1.38
C GLY A 44 1.28 10.85 1.20
N ALA A 45 1.67 10.47 -0.02
CA ALA A 45 3.05 10.07 -0.33
C ALA A 45 4.06 11.24 -0.30
N ALA A 46 3.62 12.46 -0.57
CA ALA A 46 4.45 13.66 -0.52
C ALA A 46 4.40 14.31 0.87
N MET A 47 3.24 14.28 1.53
CA MET A 47 3.04 14.91 2.83
C MET A 47 3.51 14.02 4.00
N ALA A 48 2.90 12.85 4.17
CA ALA A 48 3.01 12.06 5.41
C ALA A 48 4.10 10.98 5.36
N LEU A 49 4.34 10.37 4.19
CA LEU A 49 5.35 9.31 4.04
C LEU A 49 6.78 9.76 4.43
N PRO A 50 7.27 10.96 4.06
CA PRO A 50 8.62 11.38 4.45
C PRO A 50 8.78 11.49 5.98
N VAL A 51 7.76 11.99 6.68
CA VAL A 51 7.76 12.09 8.15
C VAL A 51 7.80 10.70 8.77
N TRP A 52 6.97 9.78 8.28
CA TRP A 52 6.97 8.38 8.72
C TRP A 52 8.32 7.70 8.49
N ALA A 53 8.96 7.94 7.34
CA ALA A 53 10.27 7.35 7.00
C ALA A 53 11.38 7.85 7.94
N ILE A 54 11.40 9.15 8.26
CA ILE A 54 12.35 9.71 9.24
C ILE A 54 12.11 9.12 10.62
N TYR A 55 10.85 8.99 11.04
CA TYR A 55 10.48 8.36 12.30
C TYR A 55 10.97 6.90 12.37
N MET A 56 10.66 6.08 11.36
CA MET A 56 11.05 4.66 11.36
C MET A 56 12.56 4.45 11.26
N ASN A 57 13.28 5.31 10.52
CA ASN A 57 14.74 5.27 10.50
C ASN A 57 15.33 5.49 11.90
N LYS A 58 14.73 6.37 12.71
CA LYS A 58 15.13 6.57 14.11
C LYS A 58 14.76 5.38 14.98
N VAL A 59 13.55 4.84 14.82
CA VAL A 59 13.11 3.64 15.55
C VAL A 59 14.08 2.48 15.33
N TYR A 60 14.45 2.19 14.09
CA TYR A 60 15.38 1.10 13.78
C TYR A 60 16.84 1.39 14.14
N ALA A 61 17.22 2.65 14.31
CA ALA A 61 18.57 3.01 14.76
C ALA A 61 18.74 2.84 16.28
N ASP A 62 17.65 2.83 17.04
CA ASP A 62 17.66 2.66 18.49
C ASP A 62 17.34 1.21 18.88
N SER A 63 18.38 0.42 19.12
CA SER A 63 18.25 -0.97 19.53
C SER A 63 17.60 -1.16 20.91
N THR A 64 17.49 -0.10 21.73
CA THR A 64 16.85 -0.19 23.04
C THR A 64 15.33 -0.31 22.95
N LEU A 65 14.75 0.06 21.80
CA LEU A 65 13.31 -0.07 21.53
C LEU A 65 12.89 -1.50 21.17
N GLY A 66 13.82 -2.35 20.77
CA GLY A 66 13.55 -3.76 20.46
C GLY A 66 12.81 -4.01 19.15
N TYR A 67 12.81 -3.07 18.21
CA TYR A 67 12.22 -3.21 16.87
C TYR A 67 13.28 -3.44 15.81
N TYR A 68 13.09 -4.42 14.93
CA TYR A 68 14.11 -4.80 13.93
C TYR A 68 13.57 -4.82 12.49
N GLN A 69 14.40 -4.41 11.53
CA GLN A 69 14.02 -4.37 10.11
C GLN A 69 13.88 -5.77 9.47
N ASN A 70 14.47 -6.80 10.07
CA ASN A 70 14.44 -8.17 9.56
C ASN A 70 13.27 -8.99 10.11
N GLU A 71 12.35 -8.38 10.85
CA GLU A 71 11.12 -9.03 11.29
C GLU A 71 10.25 -9.40 10.08
N THR A 72 9.64 -10.59 10.12
CA THR A 72 8.77 -11.10 9.05
C THR A 72 7.37 -11.38 9.59
N PHE A 73 6.35 -11.19 8.75
CA PHE A 73 5.00 -11.62 9.09
C PHE A 73 4.91 -13.14 8.94
N ASP A 74 4.38 -13.82 9.95
CA ASP A 74 4.12 -15.25 9.89
C ASP A 74 2.92 -15.53 8.99
N MET A 75 3.10 -16.44 8.04
CA MET A 75 2.01 -16.95 7.23
C MET A 75 1.30 -18.06 8.01
N PRO A 76 -0.04 -18.04 8.13
CA PRO A 76 -0.77 -19.12 8.78
C PRO A 76 -0.54 -20.47 8.07
N GLU A 77 -0.43 -21.56 8.83
CA GLU A 77 -0.07 -22.89 8.31
C GLU A 77 -1.00 -23.39 7.18
N ASP A 78 -2.29 -23.07 7.26
CA ASP A 78 -3.31 -23.49 6.27
C ASP A 78 -3.67 -22.39 5.25
N PHE A 79 -2.88 -21.31 5.16
CA PHE A 79 -3.18 -20.23 4.21
C PHE A 79 -2.75 -20.61 2.78
N ASN A 80 -3.72 -20.99 1.95
CA ASN A 80 -3.52 -21.14 0.51
C ASN A 80 -4.30 -20.05 -0.25
N PRO A 81 -3.64 -19.03 -0.82
CA PRO A 81 -4.29 -17.93 -1.55
C PRO A 81 -4.98 -18.40 -2.84
N CYS A 82 -4.65 -19.60 -3.33
CA CYS A 82 -5.16 -20.17 -4.58
C CYS A 82 -6.18 -21.30 -4.37
N ALA A 83 -6.57 -21.63 -3.13
CA ALA A 83 -7.41 -22.79 -2.83
C ALA A 83 -8.82 -22.77 -3.48
N GLY A 84 -9.28 -21.61 -3.96
CA GLY A 84 -10.57 -21.45 -4.64
C GLY A 84 -10.51 -21.41 -6.17
N PHE A 85 -9.32 -21.45 -6.78
CA PHE A 85 -9.16 -21.43 -8.23
C PHE A 85 -8.91 -22.85 -8.72
N SER A 86 -9.98 -23.63 -8.91
CA SER A 86 -9.90 -24.73 -9.87
C SER A 86 -9.89 -24.11 -11.26
N TYR A 87 -8.72 -24.06 -11.90
CA TYR A 87 -8.72 -24.01 -13.36
C TYR A 87 -9.42 -25.28 -13.81
N SER A 88 -10.65 -25.16 -14.31
CA SER A 88 -11.14 -26.18 -15.22
C SER A 88 -10.16 -26.13 -16.40
N ASP A 89 -9.39 -27.20 -16.59
CA ASP A 89 -8.70 -27.45 -17.84
C ASP A 89 -9.78 -27.56 -18.93
N GLU A 90 -10.30 -26.42 -19.40
CA GLU A 90 -10.92 -26.36 -20.71
C GLU A 90 -9.79 -26.61 -21.70
N GLU A 91 -9.74 -27.88 -22.11
CA GLU A 91 -8.91 -28.45 -23.15
C GLU A 91 -8.67 -27.44 -24.27
N TYR A 92 -7.44 -26.94 -24.37
CA TYR A 92 -7.00 -26.11 -25.48
C TYR A 92 -7.19 -26.89 -26.79
N SER A 93 -8.29 -26.62 -27.49
CA SER A 93 -8.53 -27.11 -28.84
C SER A 93 -7.86 -26.13 -29.81
N PRO A 94 -6.77 -26.51 -30.52
CA PRO A 94 -5.99 -25.60 -31.36
C PRO A 94 -6.72 -25.08 -32.62
N ASN A 95 -8.04 -25.35 -32.76
CA ASN A 95 -8.80 -25.09 -33.97
C ASN A 95 -10.10 -24.27 -33.76
N ARG A 96 -10.26 -23.51 -32.67
CA ARG A 96 -11.37 -22.56 -32.56
C ARG A 96 -10.92 -21.14 -32.93
N ALA A 97 -11.54 -20.63 -33.98
CA ALA A 97 -11.13 -19.48 -34.77
C ALA A 97 -11.05 -18.13 -34.02
N SER A 98 -9.96 -17.42 -34.29
CA SER A 98 -9.78 -15.96 -34.40
C SER A 98 -10.87 -15.04 -33.82
N GLY A 99 -10.69 -14.64 -32.57
CA GLY A 99 -11.42 -13.53 -31.94
C GLY A 99 -10.98 -13.40 -30.49
N GLY A 100 -9.76 -12.87 -30.30
CA GLY A 100 -9.14 -12.76 -28.99
C GLY A 100 -9.56 -11.50 -28.23
N LEU A 101 -9.20 -11.44 -26.94
CA LEU A 101 -9.36 -10.25 -26.07
C LEU A 101 -8.77 -8.96 -26.67
N ASP A 102 -7.86 -9.09 -27.63
CA ASP A 102 -7.25 -7.99 -28.37
C ASP A 102 -8.26 -7.24 -29.26
N ASP A 103 -9.35 -7.90 -29.68
CA ASP A 103 -10.46 -7.26 -30.42
C ASP A 103 -11.39 -6.47 -29.50
N PHE A 104 -11.23 -6.58 -28.18
CA PHE A 104 -12.07 -5.89 -27.18
C PHE A 104 -11.53 -4.52 -26.76
N PHE A 105 -10.23 -4.28 -26.97
CA PHE A 105 -9.54 -3.04 -26.61
C PHE A 105 -9.20 -2.14 -27.81
N ASN A 106 -9.78 -2.44 -28.97
CA ASN A 106 -9.67 -1.62 -30.19
C ASN A 106 -10.98 -0.91 -30.50
#